data_AF-A0A973HPE8-F1
#
_entry.id   AF-A0A973HPE8-F1
#
_cell.length_a   1.000
_cell.length_b   1.000
_cell.length_c   1.000
_cell.angle_alpha   90.00
_cell.angle_beta   90.00
_cell.angle_gamma   90.00
#
_symmetry.space_group_name_H-M   'P 1'
#
loop_
_entity.id
_entity.type
_entity.pdbx_description
1 polymer ?
#
loop_
_entity_poly.entity_id
_entity_poly.type
_entity_poly.pdbx_seq_one_letter_code
_entity_poly.pdbx_strand_id
1 'polypeptide(L)'
;MFKTIALLSTLLFSTIAFAADVIKFSEDGAIVNIHQFFSSLKVSKIKALHANTSGKALVTKTGIYAFLESPANDTHLKDFAPGTTVKILGKLHKKSFLLHIESISKSTVKLDAEIKKYKASTGKTISIKGMNMCQCGLTLGSLPHSCKLGHIHHMQGNDKTIYHYLQSSKDHSLNKNHFKAMKIKALLFPGNWIFVK
;
A
#
# COMPACT_ATOMS: atom_id res chain seq x y z
N MET A 1 37.99 60.81 -0.32
CA MET A 1 36.58 60.39 -0.54
C MET A 1 36.53 58.87 -0.56
N PHE A 2 36.07 58.25 0.52
CA PHE A 2 36.07 56.78 0.69
C PHE A 2 34.86 56.17 -0.04
N LYS A 3 35.12 55.19 -0.92
CA LYS A 3 34.10 54.37 -1.58
C LYS A 3 33.73 53.20 -0.65
N THR A 4 32.47 53.13 -0.24
CA THR A 4 31.88 52.00 0.47
C THR A 4 31.56 50.89 -0.54
N ILE A 5 32.13 49.69 -0.36
CA ILE A 5 31.74 48.48 -1.10
C ILE A 5 30.79 47.70 -0.20
N ALA A 6 29.53 47.59 -0.60
CA ALA A 6 28.56 46.69 0.03
C ALA A 6 28.72 45.29 -0.58
N LEU A 7 29.15 44.32 0.23
CA LEU A 7 29.12 42.90 -0.14
C LEU A 7 27.67 42.40 0.01
N LEU A 8 27.05 42.02 -1.10
CA LEU A 8 25.74 41.40 -1.15
C LEU A 8 25.90 39.89 -0.94
N SER A 9 25.64 39.41 0.27
CA SER A 9 25.66 37.99 0.61
C SER A 9 24.40 37.30 0.08
N THR A 10 24.49 36.67 -1.09
CA THR A 10 23.44 35.78 -1.60
C THR A 10 23.42 34.48 -0.79
N LEU A 11 22.48 34.37 0.15
CA LEU A 11 22.11 33.12 0.81
C LEU A 11 21.42 32.20 -0.21
N LEU A 12 22.14 31.20 -0.71
CA LEU A 12 21.53 30.05 -1.37
C LEU A 12 20.75 29.24 -0.33
N PHE A 13 19.44 29.44 -0.26
CA PHE A 13 18.55 28.48 0.36
C PHE A 13 18.51 27.23 -0.51
N SER A 14 19.26 26.20 -0.10
CA SER A 14 19.06 24.85 -0.61
C SER A 14 17.70 24.38 -0.11
N THR A 15 16.66 24.52 -0.92
CA THR A 15 15.40 23.84 -0.68
C THR A 15 15.68 22.35 -0.77
N ILE A 16 15.69 21.67 0.38
CA ILE A 16 15.64 20.21 0.44
C ILE A 16 14.29 19.85 -0.17
N ALA A 17 14.28 19.55 -1.47
CA ALA A 17 13.14 18.96 -2.12
C ALA A 17 12.92 17.58 -1.47
N PHE A 18 12.02 17.51 -0.50
CA PHE A 18 11.45 16.23 -0.08
C PHE A 18 10.84 15.63 -1.34
N ALA A 19 11.50 14.62 -1.91
CA ALA A 19 10.96 13.87 -3.03
C ALA A 19 9.55 13.43 -2.61
N ALA A 20 8.54 13.86 -3.36
CA ALA A 20 7.16 13.51 -3.04
C ALA A 20 7.07 11.97 -3.02
N ASP A 21 6.78 11.38 -1.85
CA ASP A 21 6.59 9.93 -1.69
C ASP A 21 5.42 9.41 -2.56
N VAL A 22 4.60 10.34 -3.07
CA VAL A 22 3.48 10.11 -3.98
C VAL A 22 3.87 10.48 -5.41
N ILE A 23 3.80 9.50 -6.31
CA ILE A 23 4.09 9.66 -7.74
C ILE A 23 2.85 9.35 -8.58
N LYS A 24 2.83 9.81 -9.84
CA LYS A 24 1.82 9.37 -10.82
C LYS A 24 1.99 7.88 -11.09
N PHE A 25 0.87 7.20 -11.32
CA PHE A 25 0.79 5.78 -11.62
C PHE A 25 -0.03 5.55 -12.89
N SER A 26 0.46 4.68 -13.77
CA SER A 26 -0.23 4.30 -15.01
C SER A 26 0.24 2.92 -15.46
N GLU A 27 -0.49 1.87 -15.11
CA GLU A 27 -0.14 0.50 -15.51
C GLU A 27 -1.38 -0.36 -15.79
N ASP A 28 -1.17 -1.37 -16.63
CA ASP A 28 -2.06 -2.52 -16.73
C ASP A 28 -1.79 -3.49 -15.57
N GLY A 29 -2.85 -4.04 -15.01
CA GLY A 29 -2.78 -4.98 -13.91
C GLY A 29 -3.97 -5.93 -13.85
N ALA A 30 -3.83 -7.01 -13.09
CA ALA A 30 -4.91 -7.91 -12.74
C ALA A 30 -5.34 -7.64 -11.30
N ILE A 31 -6.65 -7.47 -11.09
CA ILE A 31 -7.21 -7.41 -9.74
C ILE A 31 -7.21 -8.83 -9.16
N VAL A 32 -6.71 -8.98 -7.94
CA VAL A 32 -6.63 -10.28 -7.26
C VAL A 32 -7.26 -10.21 -5.88
N ASN A 33 -7.76 -11.34 -5.37
CA ASN A 33 -8.13 -11.48 -3.97
C ASN A 33 -6.85 -11.71 -3.15
N ILE A 34 -6.36 -10.68 -2.48
CA ILE A 34 -5.04 -10.71 -1.85
C ILE A 34 -4.94 -11.73 -0.71
N HIS A 35 -6.05 -11.94 0.02
CA HIS A 35 -6.10 -12.89 1.13
C HIS A 35 -5.95 -14.36 0.72
N GLN A 36 -6.20 -14.65 -0.56
CA GLN A 36 -6.09 -15.99 -1.16
C GLN A 36 -4.99 -16.06 -2.23
N PHE A 37 -4.23 -14.98 -2.42
CA PHE A 37 -3.35 -14.86 -3.57
C PHE A 37 -2.05 -15.65 -3.41
N PHE A 38 -1.36 -15.52 -2.29
CA PHE A 38 -0.06 -16.17 -2.07
C PHE A 38 -0.24 -17.65 -1.72
N SER A 39 0.25 -18.56 -2.57
CA SER A 39 0.01 -20.00 -2.41
C SER A 39 0.76 -20.64 -1.24
N SER A 40 1.84 -20.02 -0.76
CA SER A 40 2.59 -20.51 0.41
C SER A 40 1.81 -20.35 1.71
N LEU A 41 0.86 -19.40 1.74
CA LEU A 41 -0.06 -19.22 2.84
C LEU A 41 -1.14 -20.30 2.72
N LYS A 42 -0.85 -21.50 3.24
CA LYS A 42 -1.82 -22.60 3.43
C LYS A 42 -2.83 -22.23 4.53
N VAL A 43 -3.51 -21.09 4.41
CA VAL A 43 -4.29 -20.54 5.51
C VAL A 43 -5.77 -20.73 5.21
N SER A 44 -6.28 -21.91 5.58
CA SER A 44 -7.72 -22.17 5.79
C SER A 44 -8.38 -21.25 6.83
N LYS A 45 -7.61 -20.36 7.47
CA LYS A 45 -8.02 -19.47 8.56
C LYS A 45 -8.20 -17.99 8.17
N ILE A 46 -7.80 -17.55 6.97
CA ILE A 46 -8.07 -16.16 6.55
C ILE A 46 -9.49 -16.13 5.99
N LYS A 47 -10.45 -15.77 6.84
CA LYS A 47 -11.78 -15.40 6.35
C LYS A 47 -11.60 -14.18 5.46
N ALA A 48 -11.97 -14.32 4.18
CA ALA A 48 -12.06 -13.17 3.29
C ALA A 48 -12.94 -12.13 3.98
N LEU A 49 -12.34 -11.02 4.40
CA LEU A 49 -13.11 -9.83 4.70
C LEU A 49 -13.70 -9.38 3.37
N HIS A 50 -14.92 -8.85 3.44
CA HIS A 50 -15.76 -8.35 2.35
C HIS A 50 -15.00 -8.02 1.05
N ALA A 51 -15.59 -8.30 -0.11
CA ALA A 51 -15.01 -8.03 -1.44
C ALA A 51 -14.87 -6.52 -1.79
N ASN A 52 -14.64 -5.67 -0.78
CA ASN A 52 -14.35 -4.25 -0.87
C ASN A 52 -12.87 -4.01 -1.20
N THR A 53 -12.44 -2.74 -1.19
CA THR A 53 -11.07 -2.32 -1.53
C THR A 53 -9.99 -3.14 -0.80
N SER A 54 -10.18 -3.43 0.48
CA SER A 54 -9.16 -4.04 1.34
C SER A 54 -8.84 -5.50 1.02
N GLY A 55 -9.81 -6.23 0.45
CA GLY A 55 -9.62 -7.60 -0.02
C GLY A 55 -9.02 -7.71 -1.42
N LYS A 56 -8.82 -6.58 -2.11
CA LYS A 56 -8.32 -6.51 -3.48
C LYS A 56 -6.89 -5.96 -3.51
N ALA A 57 -6.11 -6.44 -4.47
CA ALA A 57 -4.82 -5.85 -4.83
C ALA A 57 -4.68 -5.81 -6.36
N LEU A 58 -3.80 -4.93 -6.85
CA LEU A 58 -3.41 -4.88 -8.26
C LEU A 58 -2.08 -5.62 -8.44
N VAL A 59 -2.06 -6.64 -9.28
CA VAL A 59 -0.82 -7.29 -9.74
C VAL A 59 -0.47 -6.75 -11.11
N THR A 60 0.74 -6.24 -11.27
CA THR A 60 1.25 -5.66 -12.52
C THR A 60 2.56 -6.34 -12.91
N LYS A 61 3.22 -5.84 -13.97
CA LYS A 61 4.59 -6.23 -14.31
C LYS A 61 5.62 -5.76 -13.29
N THR A 62 5.38 -4.62 -12.64
CA THR A 62 6.36 -3.95 -11.78
C THR A 62 6.19 -4.29 -10.31
N GLY A 63 5.00 -4.69 -9.89
CA GLY A 63 4.71 -4.95 -8.48
C GLY A 63 3.30 -5.42 -8.16
N ILE A 64 3.08 -5.62 -6.87
CA ILE A 64 1.75 -5.81 -6.28
C ILE A 64 1.44 -4.55 -5.48
N TYR A 65 0.25 -4.00 -5.65
CA TYR A 65 -0.17 -2.76 -5.00
C TYR A 65 -1.42 -2.98 -4.17
N ALA A 66 -1.40 -2.50 -2.93
CA ALA A 66 -2.58 -2.36 -2.12
C ALA A 66 -3.37 -1.14 -2.59
N PHE A 67 -4.70 -1.24 -2.57
CA PHE A 67 -5.54 -0.08 -2.83
C PHE A 67 -5.79 0.70 -1.55
N LEU A 68 -5.72 2.02 -1.65
CA LEU A 68 -6.06 2.94 -0.59
C LEU A 68 -7.53 2.77 -0.18
N GLU A 69 -7.80 2.36 1.05
CA GLU A 69 -9.15 2.22 1.65
C GLU A 69 -9.90 3.56 1.72
N SER A 70 -10.55 3.94 0.62
CA SER A 70 -11.23 5.23 0.45
C SER A 70 -12.55 5.03 -0.29
N PRO A 71 -13.57 5.89 -0.06
CA PRO A 71 -14.84 5.78 -0.78
C PRO A 71 -14.68 5.87 -2.30
N ALA A 72 -13.71 6.67 -2.76
CA ALA A 72 -13.38 6.79 -4.17
C ALA A 72 -12.88 5.45 -4.76
N ASN A 73 -11.89 4.81 -4.14
CA ASN A 73 -11.40 3.51 -4.60
C ASN A 73 -12.48 2.42 -4.50
N ASP A 74 -13.28 2.39 -3.43
CA ASP A 74 -14.40 1.45 -3.30
C ASP A 74 -15.37 1.61 -4.48
N THR A 75 -15.68 2.86 -4.86
CA THR A 75 -16.55 3.16 -6.01
C THR A 75 -15.92 2.72 -7.32
N HIS A 76 -14.63 3.00 -7.54
CA HIS A 76 -13.92 2.57 -8.74
C HIS A 76 -13.85 1.04 -8.86
N LEU A 77 -13.68 0.33 -7.75
CA LEU A 77 -13.47 -1.12 -7.72
C LEU A 77 -14.75 -1.94 -7.64
N LYS A 78 -15.92 -1.31 -7.49
CA LYS A 78 -17.20 -2.00 -7.27
C LYS A 78 -17.55 -2.97 -8.42
N ASP A 79 -17.25 -2.59 -9.65
CA ASP A 79 -17.62 -3.31 -10.87
C ASP A 79 -16.51 -4.26 -11.38
N PHE A 80 -15.39 -4.37 -10.64
CA PHE A 80 -14.24 -5.16 -11.04
C PHE A 80 -13.97 -6.30 -10.05
N ALA A 81 -14.26 -7.52 -10.48
CA ALA A 81 -14.02 -8.73 -9.71
C ALA A 81 -12.53 -9.16 -9.78
N PRO A 82 -12.02 -9.87 -8.77
CA PRO A 82 -10.76 -10.60 -8.88
C PRO A 82 -10.71 -11.47 -10.15
N GLY A 83 -9.57 -11.48 -10.83
CA GLY A 83 -9.36 -12.07 -12.15
C GLY A 83 -9.54 -11.07 -13.30
N THR A 84 -10.13 -9.90 -13.07
CA THR A 84 -10.29 -8.89 -14.12
C THR A 84 -8.98 -8.16 -14.39
N THR A 85 -8.64 -8.04 -15.68
CA THR A 85 -7.53 -7.21 -16.16
C THR A 85 -8.00 -5.78 -16.42
N VAL A 86 -7.26 -4.82 -15.89
CA VAL A 86 -7.61 -3.41 -15.88
C VAL A 86 -6.42 -2.53 -16.20
N LYS A 87 -6.68 -1.35 -16.75
CA LYS A 87 -5.73 -0.25 -16.81
C LYS A 87 -6.09 0.75 -15.71
N ILE A 88 -5.12 1.12 -14.89
CA ILE A 88 -5.32 2.10 -13.81
C ILE A 88 -4.45 3.33 -14.06
N LEU A 89 -5.07 4.50 -13.93
CA LEU A 89 -4.39 5.77 -13.76
C LEU A 89 -4.61 6.25 -12.32
N GLY A 90 -3.58 6.79 -11.70
CA GLY A 90 -3.73 7.36 -10.36
C GLY A 90 -2.44 7.82 -9.71
N LYS A 91 -2.38 7.68 -8.39
CA LYS A 91 -1.27 8.13 -7.56
C LYS A 91 -0.80 7.00 -6.64
N LEU A 92 0.50 6.78 -6.62
CA LEU A 92 1.14 5.71 -5.86
C LEU A 92 2.01 6.30 -4.76
N HIS A 93 1.76 5.90 -3.51
CA HIS A 93 2.73 6.07 -2.43
C HIS A 93 3.85 5.02 -2.60
N LYS A 94 4.93 5.42 -3.28
CA LYS A 94 5.94 4.50 -3.85
C LYS A 94 6.53 3.55 -2.81
N LYS A 95 6.90 4.07 -1.65
CA LYS A 95 7.53 3.30 -0.57
C LYS A 95 6.60 2.24 0.05
N SER A 96 5.30 2.49 -0.03
CA SER A 96 4.28 1.69 0.64
C SER A 96 3.48 0.82 -0.31
N PHE A 97 3.70 0.91 -1.62
CA PHE A 97 2.89 0.21 -2.63
C PHE A 97 1.38 0.47 -2.48
N LEU A 98 1.01 1.67 -2.03
CA LEU A 98 -0.39 2.04 -1.76
C LEU A 98 -0.92 2.96 -2.87
N LEU A 99 -1.97 2.49 -3.55
CA LEU A 99 -2.48 3.07 -4.79
C LEU A 99 -3.83 3.76 -4.57
N HIS A 100 -3.89 5.03 -4.91
CA HIS A 100 -5.13 5.77 -5.12
C HIS A 100 -5.49 5.74 -6.61
N ILE A 101 -6.74 5.35 -6.90
CA ILE A 101 -7.27 5.28 -8.26
C ILE A 101 -7.87 6.64 -8.61
N GLU A 102 -7.45 7.19 -9.74
CA GLU A 102 -8.12 8.35 -10.37
C GLU A 102 -8.99 7.90 -11.55
N SER A 103 -8.59 6.83 -12.24
CA SER A 103 -9.39 6.20 -13.30
C SER A 103 -9.06 4.71 -13.41
N ILE A 104 -10.07 3.92 -13.79
CA ILE A 104 -9.95 2.49 -14.04
C ILE A 104 -10.79 2.11 -15.26
N SER A 105 -10.25 1.28 -16.13
CA SER A 105 -10.95 0.72 -17.28
C SER A 105 -10.56 -0.73 -17.49
N LYS A 106 -11.39 -1.50 -18.21
CA LYS A 106 -11.05 -2.86 -18.61
C LYS A 106 -9.83 -2.84 -19.55
N SER A 107 -8.96 -3.83 -19.40
CA SER A 107 -7.80 -4.05 -20.25
C SER A 107 -7.83 -5.47 -20.82
N THR A 108 -7.22 -5.66 -21.99
CA THR A 108 -7.07 -6.97 -22.65
C THR A 108 -5.66 -7.55 -22.47
N VAL A 109 -4.77 -6.87 -21.74
CA VAL A 109 -3.41 -7.33 -21.48
C VAL A 109 -3.43 -8.59 -20.64
N LYS A 110 -2.71 -9.62 -21.09
CA LYS A 110 -2.49 -10.88 -20.35
C LYS A 110 -1.32 -10.72 -19.37
N LEU A 111 -1.51 -11.18 -18.13
CA LEU A 111 -0.55 -11.05 -17.02
C LEU A 111 -0.28 -12.40 -16.32
N ASP A 112 -0.48 -13.51 -17.02
CA ASP A 112 -0.42 -14.86 -16.43
C ASP A 112 0.95 -15.17 -15.80
N ALA A 113 2.04 -14.72 -16.45
CA ALA A 113 3.40 -14.94 -15.97
C ALA A 113 3.68 -14.15 -14.67
N GLU A 114 3.28 -12.88 -14.63
CA GLU A 114 3.39 -12.01 -13.46
C GLU A 114 2.58 -12.54 -12.29
N ILE A 115 1.33 -12.92 -12.54
CA ILE A 115 0.44 -13.53 -11.55
C ILE A 115 1.09 -14.79 -10.98
N LYS A 116 1.56 -15.70 -11.83
CA LYS A 116 2.21 -16.96 -11.40
C LYS A 116 3.46 -16.69 -10.57
N LYS A 117 4.31 -15.76 -11.00
CA LYS A 117 5.53 -15.36 -10.28
C LYS A 117 5.22 -14.88 -8.87
N TYR A 118 4.30 -13.92 -8.74
CA TYR A 118 3.99 -13.34 -7.44
C TYR A 118 3.21 -14.29 -6.53
N LYS A 119 2.29 -15.08 -7.09
CA LYS A 119 1.52 -16.11 -6.37
C LYS A 119 2.41 -17.14 -5.69
N ALA A 120 3.51 -17.53 -6.33
CA ALA A 120 4.47 -18.50 -5.82
C ALA A 120 5.42 -17.96 -4.72
N SER A 121 5.33 -16.66 -4.37
CA SER A 121 6.17 -16.08 -3.33
C SER A 121 5.98 -16.78 -1.99
N THR A 122 7.09 -17.14 -1.34
CA THR A 122 7.10 -17.79 -0.02
C THR A 122 7.17 -16.78 1.13
N GLY A 123 7.43 -15.52 0.82
CA GLY A 123 7.66 -14.45 1.79
C GLY A 123 9.02 -14.55 2.50
N LYS A 124 9.52 -13.42 3.00
CA LYS A 124 10.77 -13.31 3.77
C LYS A 124 10.47 -13.05 5.24
N THR A 125 11.11 -13.78 6.15
CA THR A 125 10.97 -13.44 7.58
C THR A 125 11.63 -12.11 7.88
N ILE A 126 10.88 -11.20 8.51
CA ILE A 126 11.36 -9.88 8.94
C ILE A 126 10.90 -9.58 10.37
N SER A 127 11.55 -8.61 11.00
CA SER A 127 11.05 -7.99 12.23
C SER A 127 10.76 -6.52 11.98
N ILE A 128 9.56 -6.08 12.34
CA ILE A 128 9.10 -4.71 12.16
C ILE A 128 8.91 -4.09 13.53
N LYS A 129 9.50 -2.92 13.75
CA LYS A 129 9.19 -2.03 14.88
C LYS A 129 8.46 -0.81 14.32
N GLY A 130 7.35 -0.44 14.93
CA GLY A 130 6.51 0.62 14.41
C GLY A 130 5.20 0.73 15.17
N MET A 131 4.19 1.29 14.52
CA MET A 131 2.88 1.52 15.09
C MET A 131 1.81 0.80 14.27
N ASN A 132 0.88 0.16 14.96
CA ASN A 132 -0.29 -0.44 14.35
C ASN A 132 -1.34 0.65 14.07
N MET A 133 -1.65 0.89 12.81
CA MET A 133 -2.42 2.05 12.36
C MET A 133 -3.70 1.62 11.63
N CYS A 134 -4.78 2.38 11.81
CA CYS A 134 -5.83 2.47 10.79
C CYS A 134 -5.29 3.24 9.58
N GLN A 135 -5.96 3.15 8.44
CA GLN A 135 -5.61 4.01 7.31
C GLN A 135 -5.67 5.52 7.65
N CYS A 136 -6.55 5.91 8.58
CA CYS A 136 -6.66 7.27 9.06
C CYS A 136 -5.42 7.83 9.78
N GLY A 137 -4.60 6.95 10.37
CA GLY A 137 -3.40 7.32 11.10
C GLY A 137 -2.14 7.34 10.24
N LEU A 138 -2.22 6.82 9.01
CA LEU A 138 -1.06 6.65 8.16
C LEU A 138 -0.49 8.00 7.73
N THR A 139 0.83 8.07 7.57
CA THR A 139 1.48 9.18 6.87
C THR A 139 1.48 8.88 5.37
N LEU A 140 0.58 9.49 4.60
CA LEU A 140 0.37 9.17 3.18
C LEU A 140 0.75 10.29 2.20
N GLY A 141 1.50 11.29 2.68
CA GLY A 141 1.81 12.48 1.88
C GLY A 141 0.53 13.20 1.45
N SER A 142 0.34 13.36 0.14
CA SER A 142 -0.83 14.05 -0.44
C SER A 142 -2.02 13.12 -0.79
N LEU A 143 -1.96 11.83 -0.45
CA LEU A 143 -3.08 10.91 -0.69
C LEU A 143 -4.20 11.12 0.34
N PRO A 144 -5.47 10.85 -0.02
CA PRO A 144 -6.58 11.03 0.91
C PRO A 144 -6.54 10.02 2.07
N HIS A 145 -7.04 10.45 3.24
CA HIS A 145 -7.25 9.58 4.40
C HIS A 145 -8.73 9.18 4.52
N SER A 146 -9.01 8.02 5.12
CA SER A 146 -10.38 7.63 5.48
C SER A 146 -10.42 6.90 6.81
N CYS A 147 -11.26 7.39 7.73
CA CYS A 147 -11.57 6.71 8.98
C CYS A 147 -12.77 5.75 8.86
N LYS A 148 -13.58 5.89 7.79
CA LYS A 148 -14.87 5.18 7.66
C LYS A 148 -14.71 3.76 7.12
N LEU A 149 -13.77 3.58 6.20
CA LEU A 149 -13.49 2.29 5.55
C LEU A 149 -12.19 1.65 6.05
N GLY A 150 -11.33 2.44 6.69
CA GLY A 150 -9.98 2.10 7.16
C GLY A 150 -9.88 1.20 8.38
N HIS A 151 -10.70 0.15 8.49
CA HIS A 151 -10.70 -0.77 9.63
C HIS A 151 -9.72 -1.93 9.49
N ILE A 152 -9.06 -2.11 8.34
CA ILE A 152 -7.96 -3.08 8.22
C ILE A 152 -6.69 -2.42 8.74
N HIS A 153 -5.94 -3.16 9.55
CA HIS A 153 -4.74 -2.64 10.17
C HIS A 153 -3.59 -2.59 9.16
N HIS A 154 -2.86 -1.50 9.22
CA HIS A 154 -1.56 -1.38 8.61
C HIS A 154 -0.53 -1.35 9.72
N MET A 155 0.68 -1.81 9.44
CA MET A 155 1.82 -1.54 10.30
C MET A 155 2.62 -0.41 9.67
N GLN A 156 2.75 0.74 10.32
CA GLN A 156 3.69 1.77 9.89
C GLN A 156 5.00 1.58 10.64
N GLY A 157 6.04 1.15 9.94
CA GLY A 157 7.38 0.99 10.48
C GLY A 157 7.99 2.32 10.93
N ASN A 158 9.00 2.25 11.79
CA ASN A 158 9.79 3.43 12.18
C ASN A 158 10.47 4.09 10.97
N ASP A 159 10.75 3.30 9.93
CA ASP A 159 11.24 3.76 8.64
C ASP A 159 10.16 4.46 7.80
N LYS A 160 8.93 4.61 8.30
CA LYS A 160 7.76 5.17 7.60
C LYS A 160 7.22 4.28 6.48
N THR A 161 7.75 3.07 6.28
CA THR A 161 7.15 2.09 5.36
C THR A 161 5.83 1.60 5.93
N ILE A 162 4.81 1.54 5.09
CA ILE A 162 3.51 0.99 5.47
C ILE A 162 3.43 -0.43 4.94
N TYR A 163 3.09 -1.34 5.84
CA TYR A 163 2.87 -2.75 5.57
C TYR A 163 1.39 -3.10 5.74
N HIS A 164 0.89 -4.01 4.91
CA HIS A 164 -0.51 -4.38 4.83
C HIS A 164 -0.73 -5.77 5.41
N TYR A 165 -1.54 -5.93 6.47
CA TYR A 165 -1.77 -7.26 7.02
C TYR A 165 -2.60 -8.13 6.06
N LEU A 166 -2.15 -9.38 5.90
CA LEU A 166 -2.90 -10.42 5.20
C LEU A 166 -3.94 -11.10 6.11
N GLN A 167 -3.73 -11.03 7.43
CA GLN A 167 -4.63 -11.57 8.44
C GLN A 167 -5.87 -10.68 8.60
N SER A 168 -7.04 -11.31 8.68
CA SER A 168 -8.30 -10.64 8.97
C SER A 168 -8.41 -10.27 10.45
N SER A 169 -9.03 -9.11 10.70
CA SER A 169 -9.37 -8.49 11.99
C SER A 169 -10.21 -9.34 12.98
N LYS A 170 -10.43 -10.63 12.76
CA LYS A 170 -10.98 -11.51 13.82
C LYS A 170 -9.92 -12.01 14.79
N ASP A 171 -8.65 -11.79 14.50
CA ASP A 171 -7.60 -11.89 15.50
C ASP A 171 -7.67 -10.65 16.42
N HIS A 172 -8.40 -10.80 17.53
CA HIS A 172 -8.70 -9.73 18.48
C HIS A 172 -7.47 -8.98 19.01
N SER A 173 -6.27 -9.57 18.87
CA SER A 173 -5.00 -8.98 19.30
C SER A 173 -4.60 -7.76 18.46
N LEU A 174 -4.87 -7.72 17.16
CA LEU A 174 -4.53 -6.59 16.28
C LEU A 174 -5.53 -5.43 16.41
N ASN A 175 -6.82 -5.75 16.54
CA ASN A 175 -7.89 -4.75 16.73
C ASN A 175 -7.82 -4.01 18.08
N LYS A 176 -7.31 -4.63 19.14
CA LYS A 176 -7.20 -4.00 20.47
C LYS A 176 -5.99 -3.07 20.61
N ASN A 177 -5.16 -2.97 19.56
CA ASN A 177 -3.88 -2.29 19.60
C ASN A 177 -3.78 -1.17 18.54
N HIS A 178 -4.90 -0.52 18.19
CA HIS A 178 -4.86 0.68 17.35
C HIS A 178 -3.95 1.74 17.97
N PHE A 179 -3.12 2.37 17.14
CA PHE A 179 -2.17 3.42 17.51
C PHE A 179 -1.17 3.02 18.60
N LYS A 180 -0.91 1.73 18.78
CA LYS A 180 0.08 1.24 19.73
C LYS A 180 1.39 0.89 19.03
N ALA A 181 2.48 1.25 19.69
CA ALA A 181 3.80 0.79 19.30
C ALA A 181 3.89 -0.73 19.46
N MET A 182 4.42 -1.41 18.46
CA MET A 182 4.55 -2.86 18.44
C MET A 182 5.88 -3.27 17.81
N LYS A 183 6.35 -4.45 18.21
CA LYS A 183 7.42 -5.18 17.54
C LYS A 183 6.87 -6.53 17.11
N ILE A 184 6.80 -6.78 15.82
CA ILE A 184 6.29 -8.03 15.26
C ILE A 184 7.38 -8.79 14.51
N LYS A 185 7.22 -10.11 14.45
CA LYS A 185 7.91 -10.98 13.48
C LYS A 185 6.87 -11.40 12.45
N ALA A 186 7.18 -11.21 11.17
CA ALA A 186 6.23 -11.48 10.09
C ALA A 186 6.93 -12.12 8.88
N LEU A 187 6.14 -12.74 8.01
CA LEU A 187 6.52 -13.00 6.63
C LEU A 187 6.15 -11.78 5.78
N LEU A 188 7.12 -11.22 5.08
CA LEU A 188 6.96 -10.15 4.11
C LEU A 188 6.83 -10.70 2.70
N PHE A 189 5.75 -10.37 2.03
CA PHE A 189 5.47 -10.68 0.64
C PHE A 189 5.64 -9.43 -0.25
N PRO A 190 5.78 -9.59 -1.57
CA PRO A 190 5.85 -8.47 -2.51
C PRO A 190 4.67 -7.50 -2.34
N GLY A 191 4.90 -6.19 -2.47
CA GLY A 191 3.87 -5.17 -2.24
C GLY A 191 3.63 -4.82 -0.77
N ASN A 192 4.61 -5.06 0.10
CA ASN A 192 4.55 -4.82 1.55
C ASN A 192 3.44 -5.57 2.31
N TRP A 193 2.93 -6.66 1.74
CA TRP A 193 1.97 -7.52 2.42
C TRP A 193 2.66 -8.35 3.51
N ILE A 194 2.09 -8.39 4.71
CA ILE A 194 2.68 -9.08 5.85
C ILE A 194 1.72 -10.08 6.48
N PHE A 195 2.26 -11.23 6.86
CA PHE A 195 1.58 -12.23 7.68
C PHE A 195 2.31 -12.36 9.02
N VAL A 196 1.67 -11.99 10.12
CA VAL A 196 2.27 -12.07 11.47
C VAL A 196 2.37 -13.53 11.88
N LYS A 197 3.53 -13.94 12.40
CA LYS A 197 3.77 -15.30 12.90
C LYS A 197 3.36 -15.45 14.35
#